data_AF-A0A0T1SHD7-F1
#
_entry.id   AF-A0A0T1SHD7-F1
#
_cell.length_a   1.000
_cell.length_b   1.000
_cell.length_c   1.000
_cell.angle_alpha   90.00
_cell.angle_beta   90.00
_cell.angle_gamma   90.00
#
_symmetry.space_group_name_H-M   'P 1'
#
loop_
_entity.id
_entity.type
_entity.pdbx_description
1 polymer ?
#
loop_
_entity_poly.entity_id
_entity_poly.type
_entity_poly.pdbx_seq_one_letter_code
_entity_poly.pdbx_strand_id
1 'polypeptide(L)'
;MPYDHRKTTPRTATPTPARRSALTRALALAGCCAVLAGCGASQASPESGKAQETRQESATQSRPPAAAQSRPPAASGGQPGDSPRATPQPSRSPLPATQGGRPLAGRTVVIDPGHNSGNFRHSREINQKVNIGTTRKECDTTGTSTDAGYTEASFTLDVSHRLRDLLTARGAKVVLTHDADRAWGPCIDERARIGNAARADAVVSVHADGSAVGHRGFHVILPARVSGGSADTAKIVGPSRDLGEDIVDRFARATGTSPANYLGSGTGLDVRDDLGGLNLSTVPKVFVECGNMRDPKDAQLLTSATWRQKAAQGLADGIATYLKG
;
A
#
# COMPACT_ATOMS: atom_id res chain seq x y z
N MET A 1 -0.58 59.78 1.46
CA MET A 1 -1.43 58.58 1.29
C MET A 1 -1.66 57.98 2.67
N PRO A 2 -2.91 58.00 3.16
CA PRO A 2 -3.33 57.52 4.48
C PRO A 2 -3.73 56.02 4.39
N TYR A 3 -4.22 55.27 5.38
CA TYR A 3 -4.91 55.55 6.65
C TYR A 3 -4.82 54.30 7.56
N ASP A 4 -4.81 54.53 8.86
CA ASP A 4 -4.68 53.59 9.99
C ASP A 4 -6.06 52.97 10.37
N HIS A 5 -6.08 51.68 10.71
CA HIS A 5 -7.28 51.01 11.22
C HIS A 5 -7.16 50.75 12.73
N ARG A 6 -7.77 51.62 13.54
CA ARG A 6 -8.10 51.32 14.93
C ARG A 6 -9.57 51.64 15.27
N LYS A 7 -10.23 50.57 15.74
CA LYS A 7 -11.25 50.48 16.81
C LYS A 7 -12.56 51.27 16.65
N THR A 8 -13.68 50.54 16.73
CA THR A 8 -14.74 50.75 17.74
C THR A 8 -15.77 49.62 17.72
N THR A 9 -16.04 49.05 18.90
CA THR A 9 -17.16 48.16 19.25
C THR A 9 -18.29 49.00 19.92
N PRO A 10 -19.34 48.41 20.53
CA PRO A 10 -20.61 47.97 19.94
C PRO A 10 -21.83 48.72 20.56
N ARG A 11 -23.05 48.55 20.04
CA ARG A 11 -24.27 48.77 20.85
C ARG A 11 -25.50 47.97 20.40
N THR A 12 -26.07 47.35 21.42
CA THR A 12 -27.29 46.54 21.56
C THR A 12 -28.60 47.29 21.26
N ALA A 13 -29.62 46.56 20.76
CA ALA A 13 -31.00 46.60 21.27
C ALA A 13 -31.94 45.59 20.54
N THR A 14 -32.54 44.68 21.32
CA THR A 14 -33.88 44.05 21.12
C THR A 14 -34.88 44.76 22.07
N PRO A 15 -36.25 44.61 22.06
CA PRO A 15 -37.05 43.45 21.60
C PRO A 15 -38.52 43.67 21.03
N THR A 16 -39.10 42.59 20.44
CA THR A 16 -40.54 42.10 20.45
C THR A 16 -41.73 42.93 19.89
N PRO A 17 -42.96 42.35 19.70
CA PRO A 17 -43.40 41.04 19.14
C PRO A 17 -44.67 41.14 18.21
N ALA A 18 -45.27 39.97 17.86
CA ALA A 18 -46.61 39.71 17.26
C ALA A 18 -46.66 39.60 15.72
N ARG A 19 -47.42 38.69 15.07
CA ARG A 19 -48.58 37.86 15.46
C ARG A 19 -48.71 36.66 14.51
N ARG A 20 -49.49 35.66 14.97
CA ARG A 20 -49.75 34.31 14.45
C ARG A 20 -50.48 34.25 13.10
N SER A 21 -50.26 33.17 12.32
CA SER A 21 -51.25 32.35 11.55
C SER A 21 -50.48 31.22 10.84
N ALA A 22 -50.60 29.94 11.24
CA ALA A 22 -51.60 28.94 10.84
C ALA A 22 -51.07 27.96 9.76
N LEU A 23 -50.81 26.72 10.21
CA LEU A 23 -50.86 25.41 9.54
C LEU A 23 -50.64 25.28 8.02
N THR A 24 -49.66 24.44 7.66
CA THR A 24 -49.88 23.30 6.74
C THR A 24 -48.77 22.25 6.92
N ARG A 25 -49.19 20.99 7.10
CA ARG A 25 -48.33 19.80 7.19
C ARG A 25 -47.95 19.38 5.77
N ALA A 26 -46.67 19.07 5.54
CA ALA A 26 -46.24 18.14 4.50
C ALA A 26 -45.04 17.34 5.02
N LEU A 27 -45.29 16.07 5.34
CA LEU A 27 -44.26 15.05 5.51
C LEU A 27 -43.62 14.79 4.14
N ALA A 28 -42.29 14.87 4.06
CA ALA A 28 -41.53 14.17 3.04
C ALA A 28 -40.43 13.39 3.75
N LEU A 29 -40.65 12.07 3.86
CA LEU A 29 -39.66 11.10 4.31
C LEU A 29 -38.47 11.11 3.33
N ALA A 30 -37.29 11.44 3.82
CA ALA A 30 -36.04 11.14 3.13
C ALA A 30 -35.77 9.63 3.28
N GLY A 31 -35.93 8.90 2.18
CA GLY A 31 -35.64 7.47 2.11
C GLY A 31 -34.13 7.22 2.15
N CYS A 32 -33.66 6.60 3.23
CA CYS A 32 -32.37 5.94 3.30
C CYS A 32 -32.41 4.65 2.44
N CYS A 33 -31.74 4.64 1.30
CA CYS A 33 -31.45 3.40 0.57
C CYS A 33 -30.25 2.69 1.21
N ALA A 34 -30.54 1.82 2.18
CA ALA A 34 -29.62 0.77 2.60
C ALA A 34 -29.62 -0.34 1.52
N VAL A 35 -28.51 -0.49 0.79
CA VAL A 35 -28.32 -1.64 -0.11
C VAL A 35 -27.75 -2.78 0.73
N LEU A 36 -28.66 -3.66 1.19
CA LEU A 36 -28.32 -4.98 1.70
C LEU A 36 -28.11 -5.91 0.49
N ALA A 37 -26.86 -6.17 0.14
CA ALA A 37 -26.52 -7.24 -0.79
C ALA A 37 -26.59 -8.58 -0.04
N GLY A 38 -27.76 -9.21 -0.07
CA GLY A 38 -27.93 -10.62 0.25
C GLY A 38 -27.52 -11.47 -0.96
N CYS A 39 -26.44 -12.23 -0.85
CA CYS A 39 -26.16 -13.29 -1.81
C CYS A 39 -26.95 -14.54 -1.40
N GLY A 40 -27.85 -14.95 -2.29
CA GLY A 40 -28.66 -16.15 -2.18
C GLY A 40 -27.79 -17.40 -2.13
N ALA A 41 -28.22 -18.33 -1.28
CA ALA A 41 -27.79 -19.70 -1.26
C ALA A 41 -28.32 -20.42 -2.51
N SER A 42 -27.41 -20.91 -3.35
CA SER A 42 -27.75 -21.93 -4.34
C SER A 42 -27.50 -23.30 -3.71
N GLN A 43 -28.60 -23.97 -3.39
CA GLN A 43 -28.63 -25.41 -3.14
C GLN A 43 -28.38 -26.15 -4.46
N ALA A 44 -27.44 -27.08 -4.44
CA ALA A 44 -27.39 -28.18 -5.41
C ALA A 44 -27.21 -29.48 -4.60
N SER A 45 -28.24 -30.33 -4.64
CA SER A 45 -28.12 -31.72 -4.20
C SER A 45 -27.50 -32.55 -5.33
N PRO A 46 -26.76 -33.64 -5.02
CA PRO A 46 -26.08 -34.44 -6.03
C PRO A 46 -26.99 -35.58 -6.53
N GLU A 47 -26.95 -35.84 -7.84
CA GLU A 47 -27.35 -37.14 -8.40
C GLU A 47 -26.13 -37.99 -8.71
N SER A 48 -26.24 -39.22 -8.23
CA SER A 48 -25.35 -40.36 -8.37
C SER A 48 -25.30 -40.91 -9.78
N GLY A 49 -24.09 -41.20 -10.28
CA GLY A 49 -23.86 -42.02 -11.47
C GLY A 49 -22.53 -42.75 -11.36
N LYS A 50 -22.58 -44.03 -10.97
CA LYS A 50 -21.45 -44.96 -10.96
C LYS A 50 -21.07 -45.33 -12.40
N ALA A 51 -19.78 -45.28 -12.72
CA ALA A 51 -19.18 -46.23 -13.65
C ALA A 51 -17.72 -46.46 -13.24
N GLN A 52 -17.39 -47.74 -13.16
CA GLN A 52 -16.19 -48.33 -12.59
C GLN A 52 -15.47 -49.00 -13.76
N GLU A 53 -14.18 -48.67 -13.98
CA GLU A 53 -13.27 -49.59 -14.66
C GLU A 53 -11.82 -49.40 -14.17
N THR A 54 -11.39 -50.38 -13.39
CA THR A 54 -10.04 -50.99 -13.28
C THR A 54 -9.28 -51.00 -14.62
N ARG A 55 -7.95 -50.98 -14.77
CA ARG A 55 -6.70 -51.22 -14.01
C ARG A 55 -5.63 -50.44 -14.84
N GLN A 56 -4.45 -50.06 -14.37
CA GLN A 56 -3.33 -50.98 -14.13
C GLN A 56 -2.11 -50.17 -13.65
N GLU A 57 -1.40 -50.73 -12.68
CA GLU A 57 -0.14 -50.23 -12.13
C GLU A 57 1.00 -50.29 -13.14
N SER A 58 1.91 -49.32 -13.09
CA SER A 58 3.35 -49.60 -13.16
C SER A 58 4.15 -48.44 -12.58
N ALA A 59 4.79 -48.75 -11.45
CA ALA A 59 5.87 -47.98 -10.89
C ALA A 59 7.13 -48.15 -11.76
N THR A 60 7.87 -47.08 -12.01
CA THR A 60 9.33 -47.17 -12.00
C THR A 60 9.95 -45.83 -11.66
N GLN A 61 10.76 -45.86 -10.60
CA GLN A 61 11.69 -44.82 -10.20
C GLN A 61 12.79 -44.68 -11.25
N SER A 62 13.27 -43.47 -11.51
CA SER A 62 14.68 -43.22 -11.82
C SER A 62 14.99 -41.72 -11.88
N ARG A 63 16.02 -41.32 -11.16
CA ARG A 63 16.71 -40.02 -11.14
C ARG A 63 18.20 -40.36 -10.92
N PRO A 64 19.15 -39.47 -11.24
CA PRO A 64 19.50 -38.84 -12.52
C PRO A 64 20.90 -39.36 -12.99
N PRO A 65 21.56 -38.71 -13.97
CA PRO A 65 23.00 -38.55 -13.84
C PRO A 65 23.46 -37.10 -13.90
N ALA A 66 24.54 -36.88 -13.15
CA ALA A 66 25.28 -35.64 -13.03
C ALA A 66 26.38 -35.52 -14.10
N ALA A 67 26.71 -34.26 -14.40
CA ALA A 67 28.02 -33.70 -14.74
C ALA A 67 28.95 -34.45 -15.71
N ALA A 68 29.28 -33.77 -16.82
CA ALA A 68 30.56 -33.95 -17.51
C ALA A 68 31.20 -32.58 -17.73
N GLN A 69 32.34 -32.40 -17.07
CA GLN A 69 33.30 -31.30 -17.25
C GLN A 69 34.11 -31.55 -18.51
N SER A 70 34.42 -30.51 -19.29
CA SER A 70 35.37 -30.63 -20.41
C SER A 70 36.25 -29.39 -20.57
N ARG A 71 37.54 -29.58 -20.30
CA ARG A 71 38.72 -28.84 -20.77
C ARG A 71 39.96 -29.68 -20.40
N PRO A 72 41.14 -29.55 -21.04
CA PRO A 72 41.54 -28.78 -22.23
C PRO A 72 42.27 -29.68 -23.29
N PRO A 73 42.90 -29.10 -24.32
CA PRO A 73 44.36 -29.20 -24.34
C PRO A 73 45.11 -27.93 -24.78
N ALA A 74 46.39 -27.91 -24.45
CA ALA A 74 47.39 -26.89 -24.79
C ALA A 74 48.39 -27.41 -25.83
N ALA A 75 49.04 -26.46 -26.53
CA ALA A 75 50.32 -26.46 -27.28
C ALA A 75 50.12 -25.89 -28.69
N SER A 76 51.02 -25.14 -29.35
CA SER A 76 52.26 -24.42 -29.05
C SER A 76 52.65 -23.67 -30.33
N GLY A 77 53.30 -22.50 -30.23
CA GLY A 77 54.35 -22.04 -31.16
C GLY A 77 53.98 -21.21 -32.41
N GLY A 78 54.42 -19.94 -32.44
CA GLY A 78 54.49 -19.09 -33.64
C GLY A 78 54.97 -17.66 -33.31
N GLN A 79 56.05 -17.23 -33.98
CA GLN A 79 56.95 -16.10 -33.66
C GLN A 79 56.42 -14.66 -34.00
N PRO A 80 57.16 -13.58 -33.63
CA PRO A 80 56.63 -12.23 -33.45
C PRO A 80 56.57 -11.39 -34.73
N GLY A 81 55.52 -10.59 -34.87
CA GLY A 81 55.34 -9.62 -35.95
C GLY A 81 54.96 -8.23 -35.40
N ASP A 82 55.64 -7.23 -35.95
CA ASP A 82 55.62 -5.77 -35.74
C ASP A 82 54.44 -5.12 -34.99
N SER A 83 54.81 -4.29 -34.01
CA SER A 83 53.97 -3.31 -33.34
C SER A 83 53.87 -2.00 -34.14
N PRO A 84 52.68 -1.47 -34.44
CA PRO A 84 52.50 -0.05 -34.70
C PRO A 84 52.35 0.71 -33.37
N ARG A 85 53.20 1.72 -33.21
CA ARG A 85 53.21 2.68 -32.09
C ARG A 85 51.86 3.42 -31.99
N ALA A 86 51.04 3.06 -31.00
CA ALA A 86 49.83 3.80 -30.65
C ALA A 86 50.18 5.07 -29.86
N THR A 87 49.60 6.20 -30.27
CA THR A 87 49.64 7.50 -29.62
C THR A 87 48.97 7.44 -28.24
N PRO A 88 49.48 8.11 -27.19
CA PRO A 88 48.83 8.08 -25.88
C PRO A 88 47.52 8.90 -25.93
N GLN A 89 46.39 8.23 -25.75
CA GLN A 89 45.14 8.91 -25.40
C GLN A 89 45.24 9.42 -23.95
N PRO A 90 44.73 10.63 -23.64
CA PRO A 90 44.69 11.11 -22.28
C PRO A 90 43.78 10.20 -21.45
N SER A 91 44.36 9.64 -20.38
CA SER A 91 43.68 8.84 -19.37
C SER A 91 42.50 9.65 -18.84
N ARG A 92 41.26 9.25 -19.18
CA ARG A 92 40.09 9.71 -18.45
C ARG A 92 40.23 9.17 -17.04
N SER A 93 40.54 10.05 -16.08
CA SER A 93 40.44 9.76 -14.67
C SER A 93 39.09 9.08 -14.42
N PRO A 94 39.04 7.92 -13.73
CA PRO A 94 37.77 7.35 -13.34
C PRO A 94 37.00 8.40 -12.55
N LEU A 95 35.77 8.68 -12.98
CA LEU A 95 34.81 9.36 -12.12
C LEU A 95 34.78 8.62 -10.77
N PRO A 96 34.70 9.32 -9.63
CA PRO A 96 34.64 8.64 -8.35
C PRO A 96 33.45 7.68 -8.39
N ALA A 97 33.73 6.38 -8.26
CA ALA A 97 32.68 5.43 -7.93
C ALA A 97 32.03 5.98 -6.67
N THR A 98 30.74 6.34 -6.76
CA THR A 98 29.96 6.68 -5.58
C THR A 98 30.10 5.49 -4.64
N GLN A 99 30.78 5.73 -3.50
CA GLN A 99 30.80 4.82 -2.37
C GLN A 99 29.40 4.24 -2.22
N GLY A 100 29.31 2.90 -2.20
CA GLY A 100 28.07 2.13 -2.09
C GLY A 100 27.32 2.50 -0.81
N GLY A 101 26.65 3.64 -0.85
CA GLY A 101 26.03 4.26 0.30
C GLY A 101 24.86 3.42 0.76
N ARG A 102 24.72 3.30 2.07
CA ARG A 102 23.50 2.86 2.74
C ARG A 102 22.72 4.13 3.09
N PRO A 103 22.02 4.79 2.13
CA PRO A 103 21.44 6.12 2.33
C PRO A 103 20.39 6.16 3.44
N LEU A 104 19.89 5.01 3.88
CA LEU A 104 18.90 4.88 4.95
C LEU A 104 19.49 4.24 6.22
N ALA A 105 20.82 4.17 6.33
CA ALA A 105 21.46 3.69 7.56
C ALA A 105 20.97 4.50 8.77
N GLY A 106 20.59 3.78 9.83
CA GLY A 106 20.05 4.38 11.05
C GLY A 106 18.55 4.71 10.99
N ARG A 107 17.90 4.59 9.84
CA ARG A 107 16.45 4.77 9.72
C ARG A 107 15.69 3.48 9.99
N THR A 108 14.54 3.59 10.63
CA THR A 108 13.58 2.50 10.83
C THR A 108 12.32 2.76 10.02
N VAL A 109 11.97 1.84 9.14
CA VAL A 109 10.73 1.88 8.34
C VAL A 109 9.85 0.71 8.72
N VAL A 110 8.57 0.97 8.98
CA VAL A 110 7.58 -0.09 9.14
C VAL A 110 6.75 -0.21 7.86
N ILE A 111 6.62 -1.42 7.35
CA ILE A 111 5.75 -1.73 6.23
C ILE A 111 4.58 -2.54 6.78
N ASP A 112 3.37 -2.13 6.42
CA ASP A 112 2.13 -2.80 6.81
C ASP A 112 1.51 -3.45 5.57
N PRO A 113 1.72 -4.76 5.33
CA PRO A 113 1.03 -5.46 4.25
C PRO A 113 -0.46 -5.52 4.60
N GLY A 114 -1.30 -4.81 3.85
CA GLY A 114 -2.73 -4.75 4.09
C GLY A 114 -3.37 -6.13 4.16
N HIS A 115 -4.31 -6.32 5.08
CA HIS A 115 -5.03 -7.58 5.32
C HIS A 115 -4.12 -8.74 5.74
N ASN A 116 -4.68 -9.95 5.83
CA ASN A 116 -3.96 -11.20 6.02
C ASN A 116 -4.61 -12.28 5.15
N SER A 117 -3.77 -13.12 4.53
CA SER A 117 -4.19 -14.14 3.57
C SER A 117 -5.12 -15.20 4.15
N GLY A 118 -5.11 -15.42 5.47
CA GLY A 118 -6.02 -16.34 6.16
C GLY A 118 -7.33 -15.71 6.64
N ASN A 119 -7.50 -14.38 6.60
CA ASN A 119 -8.67 -13.68 7.16
C ASN A 119 -10.01 -14.24 6.67
N PHE A 120 -10.11 -14.69 5.42
CA PHE A 120 -11.35 -15.25 4.85
C PHE A 120 -11.87 -16.50 5.58
N ARG A 121 -11.03 -17.19 6.36
CA ARG A 121 -11.40 -18.34 7.20
C ARG A 121 -11.72 -17.98 8.65
N HIS A 122 -11.54 -16.71 9.02
CA HIS A 122 -11.56 -16.21 10.39
C HIS A 122 -12.47 -15.00 10.54
N SER A 123 -13.64 -15.05 9.89
CA SER A 123 -14.61 -13.95 9.86
C SER A 123 -15.08 -13.55 11.27
N ARG A 124 -15.20 -14.51 12.20
CA ARG A 124 -15.57 -14.23 13.59
C ARG A 124 -14.53 -13.37 14.29
N GLU A 125 -13.26 -13.67 14.10
CA GLU A 125 -12.15 -12.98 14.74
C GLU A 125 -11.93 -11.59 14.15
N ILE A 126 -11.90 -11.46 12.83
CA ILE A 126 -11.65 -10.17 12.17
C ILE A 126 -12.83 -9.19 12.31
N ASN A 127 -14.06 -9.69 12.52
CA ASN A 127 -15.23 -8.84 12.76
C ASN A 127 -15.33 -8.32 14.20
N GLN A 128 -14.46 -8.75 15.12
CA GLN A 128 -14.42 -8.19 16.46
C GLN A 128 -14.12 -6.69 16.41
N LYS A 129 -14.85 -5.89 17.19
CA LYS A 129 -14.68 -4.43 17.17
C LYS A 129 -13.46 -4.03 18.01
N VAL A 130 -12.49 -3.34 17.42
CA VAL A 130 -11.35 -2.70 18.08
C VAL A 130 -11.54 -1.19 18.18
N ASN A 131 -10.89 -0.55 19.16
CA ASN A 131 -10.95 0.89 19.32
C ASN A 131 -9.96 1.56 18.37
N ILE A 132 -10.44 2.48 17.53
CA ILE A 132 -9.62 3.23 16.57
C ILE A 132 -9.33 4.67 17.03
N GLY A 133 -9.49 4.93 18.33
CA GLY A 133 -9.31 6.22 18.98
C GLY A 133 -10.60 7.03 19.03
N THR A 134 -11.22 7.29 17.88
CA THR A 134 -12.45 8.09 17.78
C THR A 134 -13.74 7.28 17.85
N THR A 135 -13.70 6.01 17.46
CA THR A 135 -14.84 5.09 17.41
C THR A 135 -14.34 3.64 17.45
N ARG A 136 -15.22 2.65 17.23
CA ARG A 136 -14.84 1.25 17.06
C ARG A 136 -15.10 0.76 15.63
N LYS A 137 -14.15 -0.01 15.09
CA LYS A 137 -14.24 -0.67 13.76
C LYS A 137 -13.84 -2.13 13.90
N GLU A 138 -14.14 -2.92 12.88
CA GLU A 138 -13.68 -4.29 12.71
C GLU A 138 -12.15 -4.37 12.92
N CYS A 139 -11.69 -5.46 13.54
CA CYS A 139 -10.30 -5.76 13.77
C CYS A 139 -9.52 -5.75 12.45
N ASP A 140 -10.03 -6.43 11.42
CA ASP A 140 -9.44 -6.45 10.09
C ASP A 140 -10.55 -6.79 9.07
N THR A 141 -10.22 -6.76 7.78
CA THR A 141 -11.10 -7.24 6.70
C THR A 141 -10.35 -8.23 5.81
N THR A 142 -11.06 -8.91 4.92
CA THR A 142 -10.43 -9.82 3.94
C THR A 142 -9.66 -9.09 2.84
N GLY A 143 -9.91 -7.80 2.65
CA GLY A 143 -9.54 -7.07 1.43
C GLY A 143 -10.42 -7.44 0.24
N THR A 144 -10.14 -6.79 -0.89
CA THR A 144 -10.77 -7.08 -2.19
C THR A 144 -10.03 -8.17 -2.97
N SER A 145 -10.40 -8.38 -4.23
CA SER A 145 -9.69 -9.25 -5.17
C SER A 145 -9.88 -8.73 -6.60
N THR A 146 -9.06 -9.23 -7.52
CA THR A 146 -9.43 -9.18 -8.93
C THR A 146 -10.59 -10.13 -9.21
N ASP A 147 -11.26 -9.96 -10.35
CA ASP A 147 -12.31 -10.88 -10.80
C ASP A 147 -11.77 -12.28 -11.15
N ALA A 148 -10.47 -12.39 -11.43
CA ALA A 148 -9.77 -13.65 -11.62
C ALA A 148 -9.33 -14.32 -10.30
N GLY A 149 -9.65 -13.73 -9.14
CA GLY A 149 -9.39 -14.31 -7.83
C GLY A 149 -8.02 -14.00 -7.22
N TYR A 150 -7.24 -13.08 -7.80
CA TYR A 150 -6.00 -12.62 -7.16
C TYR A 150 -6.34 -11.68 -6.00
N THR A 151 -6.11 -12.13 -4.78
CA THR A 151 -6.54 -11.41 -3.57
C THR A 151 -5.65 -10.20 -3.28
N GLU A 152 -6.25 -9.17 -2.68
CA GLU A 152 -5.51 -8.00 -2.19
C GLU A 152 -4.45 -8.44 -1.17
N ALA A 153 -4.79 -9.30 -0.21
CA ALA A 153 -3.83 -9.80 0.79
C ALA A 153 -2.59 -10.48 0.17
N SER A 154 -2.74 -11.19 -0.95
CA SER A 154 -1.60 -11.75 -1.69
C SER A 154 -0.79 -10.68 -2.40
N PHE A 155 -1.45 -9.69 -2.99
CA PHE A 155 -0.82 -8.55 -3.65
C PHE A 155 0.03 -7.72 -2.67
N THR A 156 -0.56 -7.33 -1.54
CA THR A 156 0.07 -6.45 -0.55
C THR A 156 1.27 -7.11 0.09
N LEU A 157 1.20 -8.41 0.38
CA LEU A 157 2.32 -9.19 0.93
C LEU A 157 3.50 -9.24 -0.05
N ASP A 158 3.26 -9.58 -1.32
CA ASP A 158 4.33 -9.64 -2.34
C ASP A 158 5.00 -8.27 -2.55
N VAL A 159 4.22 -7.19 -2.69
CA VAL A 159 4.79 -5.83 -2.83
C VAL A 159 5.56 -5.42 -1.57
N SER A 160 5.05 -5.75 -0.39
CA SER A 160 5.70 -5.42 0.89
C SER A 160 7.03 -6.14 1.08
N HIS A 161 7.15 -7.40 0.65
CA HIS A 161 8.43 -8.14 0.67
C HIS A 161 9.45 -7.51 -0.27
N ARG A 162 9.05 -7.16 -1.49
CA ARG A 162 9.92 -6.45 -2.44
C ARG A 162 10.38 -5.11 -1.87
N LEU A 163 9.46 -4.37 -1.25
CA LEU A 163 9.76 -3.08 -0.62
C LEU A 163 10.74 -3.26 0.55
N ARG A 164 10.53 -4.27 1.41
CA ARG A 164 11.45 -4.62 2.51
C ARG A 164 12.85 -4.86 1.99
N ASP A 165 12.99 -5.69 0.95
CA ASP A 165 14.30 -6.07 0.43
C ASP A 165 15.03 -4.84 -0.15
N LEU A 166 14.32 -3.97 -0.87
CA LEU A 166 14.85 -2.71 -1.40
C LEU A 166 15.30 -1.75 -0.31
N LEU A 167 14.50 -1.54 0.74
CA LEU A 167 14.83 -0.64 1.85
C LEU A 167 15.97 -1.20 2.71
N THR A 168 16.00 -2.52 2.91
CA THR A 168 17.08 -3.21 3.63
C THR A 168 18.40 -3.08 2.88
N ALA A 169 18.39 -3.25 1.55
CA ALA A 169 19.57 -3.04 0.71
C ALA A 169 20.10 -1.59 0.79
N ARG A 170 19.21 -0.62 1.00
CA ARG A 170 19.56 0.80 1.23
C ARG A 170 19.99 1.09 2.68
N GLY A 171 19.97 0.09 3.56
CA GLY A 171 20.46 0.14 4.93
C GLY A 171 19.44 0.49 6.00
N ALA A 172 18.16 0.63 5.67
CA ALA A 172 17.11 0.82 6.66
C ALA A 172 16.94 -0.45 7.52
N LYS A 173 16.59 -0.27 8.79
CA LYS A 173 15.94 -1.31 9.58
C LYS A 173 14.48 -1.39 9.15
N VAL A 174 14.05 -2.54 8.64
CA VAL A 174 12.67 -2.76 8.21
C VAL A 174 11.95 -3.67 9.19
N VAL A 175 10.73 -3.31 9.57
CA VAL A 175 9.81 -4.14 10.36
C VAL A 175 8.53 -4.32 9.56
N LEU A 176 8.04 -5.56 9.44
CA LEU A 176 6.71 -5.83 8.91
C LEU A 176 5.70 -5.91 10.06
N THR A 177 4.47 -5.43 9.85
CA THR A 177 3.40 -5.60 10.86
C THR A 177 2.99 -7.07 11.01
N HIS A 178 3.14 -7.87 9.95
CA HIS A 178 3.07 -9.33 9.94
C HIS A 178 3.76 -9.88 8.69
N ASP A 179 4.05 -11.18 8.70
CA ASP A 179 4.72 -11.85 7.57
C ASP A 179 4.02 -13.16 7.19
N ALA A 180 2.68 -13.14 7.14
CA ALA A 180 1.83 -14.32 6.93
C ALA A 180 2.13 -15.50 7.88
N ASP A 181 2.64 -15.19 9.07
CA ASP A 181 3.08 -16.09 10.13
C ASP A 181 1.95 -16.41 11.13
N ARG A 182 0.77 -15.83 10.92
CA ARG A 182 -0.43 -16.00 11.75
C ARG A 182 -1.67 -16.24 10.90
N ALA A 183 -2.62 -16.98 11.45
CA ALA A 183 -3.82 -17.42 10.74
C ALA A 183 -4.78 -16.28 10.33
N TRP A 184 -4.79 -15.15 11.05
CA TRP A 184 -5.61 -13.96 10.77
C TRP A 184 -5.06 -12.74 11.52
N GLY A 185 -5.45 -11.53 11.14
CA GLY A 185 -4.94 -10.28 11.72
C GLY A 185 -3.47 -10.02 11.34
N PRO A 186 -2.73 -9.11 11.99
CA PRO A 186 -3.06 -8.35 13.20
C PRO A 186 -4.23 -7.40 13.00
N CYS A 187 -4.91 -7.07 14.10
CA CYS A 187 -5.95 -6.05 14.05
C CYS A 187 -5.35 -4.67 13.70
N ILE A 188 -6.14 -3.77 13.11
CA ILE A 188 -5.70 -2.45 12.68
C ILE A 188 -5.09 -1.58 13.80
N ASP A 189 -5.55 -1.75 15.04
CA ASP A 189 -4.99 -1.12 16.24
C ASP A 189 -3.64 -1.72 16.63
N GLU A 190 -3.51 -3.05 16.54
CA GLU A 190 -2.23 -3.74 16.71
C GLU A 190 -1.21 -3.31 15.64
N ARG A 191 -1.62 -3.20 14.37
CA ARG A 191 -0.76 -2.73 13.27
C ARG A 191 -0.23 -1.32 13.53
N ALA A 192 -1.07 -0.41 14.01
CA ALA A 192 -0.65 0.93 14.42
C ALA A 192 0.33 0.90 15.60
N ARG A 193 0.04 0.08 16.62
CA ARG A 193 0.91 -0.08 17.80
C ARG A 193 2.30 -0.59 17.43
N ILE A 194 2.43 -1.49 16.46
CA ILE A 194 3.74 -1.98 15.97
C ILE A 194 4.58 -0.82 15.43
N GLY A 195 3.99 0.04 14.59
CA GLY A 195 4.64 1.25 14.07
C GLY A 195 5.14 2.19 15.18
N ASN A 196 4.27 2.45 16.15
CA ASN A 196 4.59 3.32 17.29
C ASN A 196 5.68 2.74 18.17
N ALA A 197 5.60 1.44 18.50
CA ALA A 197 6.56 0.75 19.35
C ALA A 197 7.95 0.65 18.70
N ALA A 198 8.01 0.53 17.37
CA ALA A 198 9.26 0.54 16.62
C ALA A 198 9.92 1.91 16.58
N ARG A 199 9.23 2.99 17.00
CA ARG A 199 9.65 4.39 16.83
C ARG A 199 10.06 4.67 15.39
N ALA A 200 9.24 4.21 14.45
CA ALA A 200 9.53 4.30 13.03
C ALA A 200 9.71 5.75 12.58
N ASP A 201 10.65 5.98 11.67
CA ASP A 201 10.78 7.26 10.98
C ASP A 201 9.67 7.44 9.92
N ALA A 202 9.19 6.33 9.36
CA ALA A 202 8.05 6.28 8.45
C ALA A 202 7.33 4.93 8.55
N VAL A 203 6.01 4.97 8.37
CA VAL A 203 5.16 3.78 8.23
C VAL A 203 4.40 3.86 6.91
N VAL A 204 4.42 2.78 6.12
CA VAL A 204 3.67 2.69 4.86
C VAL A 204 2.80 1.46 4.88
N SER A 205 1.48 1.65 4.79
CA SER A 205 0.52 0.56 4.54
C SER A 205 0.35 0.35 3.05
N VAL A 206 0.57 -0.86 2.57
CA VAL A 206 0.42 -1.22 1.16
C VAL A 206 -0.93 -1.90 0.97
N HIS A 207 -1.74 -1.37 0.05
CA HIS A 207 -3.09 -1.81 -0.26
C HIS A 207 -3.39 -1.77 -1.76
N ALA A 208 -4.53 -2.31 -2.17
CA ALA A 208 -5.13 -2.06 -3.48
C ALA A 208 -6.65 -1.96 -3.36
N ASP A 209 -7.25 -1.05 -4.13
CA ASP A 209 -8.64 -0.68 -3.95
C ASP A 209 -9.60 -1.59 -4.73
N GLY A 210 -10.88 -1.53 -4.40
CA GLY A 210 -11.98 -2.15 -5.13
C GLY A 210 -13.08 -1.14 -5.44
N SER A 211 -13.11 -0.67 -6.68
CA SER A 211 -14.05 0.36 -7.16
C SER A 211 -14.63 0.01 -8.53
N ALA A 212 -15.59 0.78 -9.04
CA ALA A 212 -16.23 0.52 -10.34
C ALA A 212 -15.22 0.42 -11.51
N VAL A 213 -15.56 -0.38 -12.53
CA VAL A 213 -14.78 -0.44 -13.79
C VAL A 213 -14.66 0.96 -14.40
N GLY A 214 -13.47 1.31 -14.89
CA GLY A 214 -13.14 2.65 -15.38
C GLY A 214 -12.54 3.57 -14.31
N HIS A 215 -12.72 3.26 -13.02
CA HIS A 215 -11.97 3.88 -11.93
C HIS A 215 -10.59 3.24 -11.87
N ARG A 216 -9.55 4.03 -12.15
CA ARG A 216 -8.17 3.54 -12.33
C ARG A 216 -7.16 4.49 -11.72
N GLY A 217 -6.00 3.94 -11.40
CA GLY A 217 -4.87 4.68 -10.86
C GLY A 217 -4.71 4.52 -9.36
N PHE A 218 -3.57 4.99 -8.86
CA PHE A 218 -3.20 4.85 -7.46
C PHE A 218 -3.57 6.09 -6.65
N HIS A 219 -3.72 5.95 -5.33
CA HIS A 219 -3.80 7.10 -4.43
C HIS A 219 -3.13 6.80 -3.09
N VAL A 220 -2.69 7.86 -2.41
CA VAL A 220 -2.04 7.82 -1.11
C VAL A 220 -2.95 8.50 -0.10
N ILE A 221 -3.41 7.73 0.88
CA ILE A 221 -4.27 8.23 1.95
C ILE A 221 -3.41 8.80 3.07
N LEU A 222 -3.69 10.05 3.40
CA LEU A 222 -3.06 10.84 4.45
C LEU A 222 -3.96 10.92 5.69
N PRO A 223 -3.39 10.97 6.90
CA PRO A 223 -4.18 11.23 8.10
C PRO A 223 -4.73 12.66 8.06
N ALA A 224 -6.04 12.79 8.25
CA ALA A 224 -6.64 14.05 8.66
C ALA A 224 -6.21 14.41 10.10
N ARG A 225 -6.40 15.68 10.48
CA ARG A 225 -6.22 16.10 11.88
C ARG A 225 -7.36 15.54 12.72
N VAL A 226 -7.03 14.64 13.62
CA VAL A 226 -7.94 13.99 14.57
C VAL A 226 -7.43 14.24 15.98
N SER A 227 -8.34 14.62 16.87
CA SER A 227 -8.10 14.71 18.30
C SER A 227 -9.36 14.22 19.03
N GLY A 228 -9.29 13.00 19.58
CA GLY A 228 -10.45 12.36 20.20
C GLY A 228 -10.15 10.95 20.70
N GLY A 229 -10.64 10.64 21.91
CA GLY A 229 -10.32 9.39 22.61
C GLY A 229 -8.80 9.21 22.74
N SER A 230 -8.26 8.09 22.23
CA SER A 230 -6.81 7.84 22.21
C SER A 230 -6.10 8.28 20.92
N ALA A 231 -6.81 8.88 19.97
CA ALA A 231 -6.22 9.37 18.73
C ALA A 231 -5.82 10.85 18.83
N ASP A 232 -4.57 11.13 18.48
CA ASP A 232 -4.04 12.48 18.27
C ASP A 232 -3.04 12.47 17.11
N THR A 233 -3.49 12.90 15.93
CA THR A 233 -2.65 12.93 14.72
C THR A 233 -1.97 14.29 14.49
N ALA A 234 -2.14 15.26 15.41
CA ALA A 234 -1.70 16.64 15.23
C ALA A 234 -0.23 16.80 14.82
N LYS A 235 0.64 15.91 15.34
CA LYS A 235 2.08 15.91 15.09
C LYS A 235 2.49 15.21 13.79
N ILE A 236 1.63 14.35 13.24
CA ILE A 236 1.98 13.51 12.10
C ILE A 236 1.34 13.98 10.79
N VAL A 237 0.31 14.84 10.82
CA VAL A 237 -0.37 15.29 9.58
C VAL A 237 0.57 15.97 8.57
N GLY A 238 1.49 16.82 9.03
CA GLY A 238 2.48 17.47 8.16
C GLY A 238 3.51 16.47 7.63
N PRO A 239 4.27 15.78 8.51
CA PRO A 239 5.25 14.78 8.08
C PRO A 239 4.68 13.66 7.21
N SER A 240 3.44 13.23 7.44
CA SER A 240 2.78 12.21 6.61
C SER A 240 2.39 12.75 5.25
N ARG A 241 2.06 14.04 5.14
CA ARG A 241 1.81 14.71 3.87
C ARG A 241 3.09 14.76 3.04
N ASP A 242 4.21 15.18 3.62
CA ASP A 242 5.50 15.22 2.91
C ASP A 242 5.87 13.82 2.40
N LEU A 243 5.76 12.80 3.25
CA LEU A 243 5.94 11.40 2.87
C LEU A 243 5.02 10.97 1.72
N GLY A 244 3.74 11.34 1.78
CA GLY A 244 2.77 10.98 0.76
C GLY A 244 3.02 11.67 -0.58
N GLU A 245 3.41 12.94 -0.58
CA GLU A 245 3.76 13.70 -1.79
C GLU A 245 4.98 13.11 -2.49
N ASP A 246 6.01 12.74 -1.73
CA ASP A 246 7.18 12.02 -2.26
C ASP A 246 6.82 10.64 -2.82
N ILE A 247 5.94 9.90 -2.15
CA ILE A 247 5.46 8.62 -2.67
C ILE A 247 4.66 8.81 -3.95
N VAL A 248 3.77 9.81 -4.05
CA VAL A 248 3.00 10.08 -5.27
C VAL A 248 3.92 10.31 -6.46
N ASP A 249 4.91 11.20 -6.32
CA ASP A 249 5.85 11.51 -7.42
C ASP A 249 6.65 10.27 -7.84
N ARG A 250 7.25 9.57 -6.87
CA ARG A 250 8.15 8.44 -7.16
C ARG A 250 7.39 7.21 -7.65
N PHE A 251 6.20 6.94 -7.11
CA PHE A 251 5.35 5.83 -7.54
C PHE A 251 4.87 6.02 -8.98
N ALA A 252 4.38 7.22 -9.32
CA ALA A 252 3.95 7.54 -10.68
C ALA A 252 5.10 7.36 -11.68
N ARG A 253 6.29 7.88 -11.37
CA ARG A 253 7.48 7.76 -12.23
C ARG A 253 7.92 6.31 -12.43
N ALA A 254 7.95 5.50 -11.37
CA ALA A 254 8.45 4.14 -11.44
C ALA A 254 7.47 3.19 -12.17
N THR A 255 6.17 3.36 -11.92
CA THR A 255 5.13 2.46 -12.46
C THR A 255 4.61 2.90 -13.82
N GLY A 256 4.63 4.20 -14.12
CA GLY A 256 3.91 4.80 -15.24
C GLY A 256 2.41 4.91 -15.02
N THR A 257 1.91 4.59 -13.81
CA THR A 257 0.50 4.69 -13.45
C THR A 257 0.17 6.13 -13.03
N SER A 258 -0.97 6.65 -13.47
CA SER A 258 -1.45 7.98 -13.07
C SER A 258 -2.13 7.94 -11.69
N PRO A 259 -2.22 9.08 -10.99
CA PRO A 259 -3.12 9.23 -9.86
C PRO A 259 -4.56 8.79 -10.18
N ALA A 260 -5.25 8.30 -9.16
CA ALA A 260 -6.62 7.82 -9.24
C ALA A 260 -7.55 8.87 -9.86
N ASN A 261 -8.36 8.46 -10.84
CA ASN A 261 -9.34 9.34 -11.48
C ASN A 261 -10.70 9.44 -10.75
N TYR A 262 -10.82 8.80 -9.59
CA TYR A 262 -12.07 8.67 -8.82
C TYR A 262 -11.96 9.14 -7.37
N LEU A 263 -10.74 9.42 -6.89
CA LEU A 263 -10.44 9.93 -5.54
C LEU A 263 -9.29 10.94 -5.61
N GLY A 264 -9.17 11.77 -4.56
CA GLY A 264 -8.04 12.68 -4.39
C GLY A 264 -7.91 13.83 -5.41
N SER A 265 -9.00 14.14 -6.14
CA SER A 265 -9.09 15.27 -7.07
C SER A 265 -7.95 15.34 -8.10
N GLY A 266 -7.44 14.18 -8.53
CA GLY A 266 -6.33 14.06 -9.49
C GLY A 266 -4.93 14.33 -8.92
N THR A 267 -4.80 14.68 -7.65
CA THR A 267 -3.50 14.88 -6.98
C THR A 267 -2.83 13.56 -6.58
N GLY A 268 -3.61 12.49 -6.47
CA GLY A 268 -3.17 11.22 -5.91
C GLY A 268 -3.14 11.21 -4.39
N LEU A 269 -3.58 12.27 -3.71
CA LEU A 269 -3.67 12.34 -2.25
C LEU A 269 -5.14 12.35 -1.81
N ASP A 270 -5.46 11.51 -0.83
CA ASP A 270 -6.78 11.45 -0.20
C ASP A 270 -6.64 11.67 1.31
N VAL A 271 -7.37 12.61 1.91
CA VAL A 271 -7.22 12.96 3.34
C VAL A 271 -8.41 12.40 4.10
N ARG A 272 -8.16 11.51 5.06
CA ARG A 272 -9.22 10.76 5.76
C ARG A 272 -9.04 10.71 7.27
N ASP A 273 -10.15 10.64 8.00
CA ASP A 273 -10.23 10.60 9.47
C ASP A 273 -10.85 9.29 10.01
N ASP A 274 -11.13 8.31 9.15
CA ASP A 274 -11.88 7.11 9.50
C ASP A 274 -11.03 5.82 9.56
N LEU A 275 -9.72 5.91 9.29
CA LEU A 275 -8.82 4.76 9.24
C LEU A 275 -8.05 4.60 10.54
N GLY A 276 -8.36 3.55 11.30
CA GLY A 276 -7.74 3.31 12.61
C GLY A 276 -6.21 3.17 12.56
N GLY A 277 -5.69 2.56 11.49
CA GLY A 277 -4.26 2.47 11.27
C GLY A 277 -3.57 3.84 11.14
N LEU A 278 -4.26 4.88 10.64
CA LEU A 278 -3.79 6.27 10.55
C LEU A 278 -4.04 7.01 11.88
N ASN A 279 -5.27 6.96 12.38
CA ASN A 279 -5.71 7.71 13.57
C ASN A 279 -4.91 7.36 14.83
N LEU A 280 -4.49 6.09 14.96
CA LEU A 280 -3.73 5.60 16.10
C LEU A 280 -2.20 5.73 15.92
N SER A 281 -1.72 6.20 14.78
CA SER A 281 -0.28 6.36 14.55
C SER A 281 0.26 7.59 15.30
N THR A 282 1.39 7.43 15.97
CA THR A 282 2.15 8.53 16.61
C THR A 282 3.41 8.89 15.84
N VAL A 283 3.63 8.24 14.70
CA VAL A 283 4.75 8.45 13.76
C VAL A 283 4.20 8.74 12.35
N PRO A 284 4.99 9.34 11.43
CA PRO A 284 4.55 9.63 10.07
C PRO A 284 4.04 8.36 9.38
N LYS A 285 2.82 8.38 8.84
CA LYS A 285 2.18 7.21 8.24
C LYS A 285 1.26 7.56 7.07
N VAL A 286 1.32 6.73 6.03
CA VAL A 286 0.38 6.77 4.88
C VAL A 286 -0.16 5.39 4.54
N PHE A 287 -1.30 5.34 3.85
CA PHE A 287 -1.78 4.14 3.14
C PHE A 287 -1.62 4.38 1.65
N VAL A 288 -1.14 3.39 0.90
CA VAL A 288 -1.00 3.46 -0.55
C VAL A 288 -1.90 2.44 -1.18
N GLU A 289 -2.95 2.92 -1.83
CA GLU A 289 -3.82 2.14 -2.69
C GLU A 289 -3.20 2.08 -4.09
N CYS A 290 -2.53 0.98 -4.41
CA CYS A 290 -1.67 0.88 -5.59
C CYS A 290 -2.42 0.88 -6.94
N GLY A 291 -3.73 0.65 -6.94
CA GLY A 291 -4.58 0.57 -8.12
C GLY A 291 -5.92 -0.08 -7.78
N ASN A 292 -6.85 -0.12 -8.73
CA ASN A 292 -8.16 -0.74 -8.54
C ASN A 292 -8.18 -2.21 -9.02
N MET A 293 -8.31 -3.17 -8.10
CA MET A 293 -8.38 -4.60 -8.44
C MET A 293 -9.62 -4.98 -9.26
N ARG A 294 -10.67 -4.16 -9.23
CA ARG A 294 -11.93 -4.39 -9.96
C ARG A 294 -11.96 -3.77 -11.35
N ASP A 295 -10.94 -2.98 -11.72
CA ASP A 295 -10.76 -2.56 -13.11
C ASP A 295 -9.80 -3.53 -13.84
N PRO A 296 -10.16 -4.05 -15.02
CA PRO A 296 -9.36 -5.05 -15.71
C PRO A 296 -7.97 -4.55 -16.13
N LYS A 297 -7.79 -3.24 -16.38
CA LYS A 297 -6.49 -2.68 -16.78
C LYS A 297 -5.56 -2.55 -15.57
N ASP A 298 -6.08 -2.07 -14.44
CA ASP A 298 -5.30 -2.05 -13.20
C ASP A 298 -5.04 -3.48 -12.70
N ALA A 299 -6.01 -4.38 -12.77
CA ALA A 299 -5.83 -5.80 -12.42
C ALA A 299 -4.71 -6.48 -13.21
N GLN A 300 -4.55 -6.17 -14.51
CA GLN A 300 -3.44 -6.66 -15.33
C GLN A 300 -2.07 -6.17 -14.80
N LEU A 301 -2.00 -4.93 -14.31
CA LEU A 301 -0.80 -4.37 -13.70
C LEU A 301 -0.53 -5.05 -12.34
N LEU A 302 -1.53 -5.13 -11.47
CA LEU A 302 -1.39 -5.66 -10.11
C LEU A 302 -1.01 -7.16 -10.10
N THR A 303 -1.47 -7.92 -11.10
CA THR A 303 -1.11 -9.34 -11.28
C THR A 303 0.26 -9.56 -11.93
N SER A 304 0.86 -8.53 -12.55
CA SER A 304 2.19 -8.58 -13.15
C SER A 304 3.30 -8.46 -12.11
N ALA A 305 4.15 -9.49 -12.01
CA ALA A 305 5.31 -9.49 -11.11
C ALA A 305 6.29 -8.33 -11.42
N THR A 306 6.49 -8.03 -12.71
CA THR A 306 7.35 -6.91 -13.15
C THR A 306 6.78 -5.58 -12.69
N TRP A 307 5.46 -5.39 -12.76
CA TRP A 307 4.84 -4.15 -12.31
C TRP A 307 4.86 -4.05 -10.77
N ARG A 308 4.62 -5.15 -10.04
CA ARG A 308 4.78 -5.15 -8.57
C ARG A 308 6.19 -4.79 -8.11
N GLN A 309 7.21 -5.21 -8.87
CA GLN A 309 8.58 -4.75 -8.62
C GLN A 309 8.75 -3.24 -8.84
N LYS A 310 8.14 -2.68 -9.88
CA LYS A 310 8.14 -1.23 -10.13
C LYS A 310 7.38 -0.45 -9.04
N ALA A 311 6.26 -0.98 -8.57
CA ALA A 311 5.49 -0.41 -7.47
C ALA A 311 6.34 -0.37 -6.19
N ALA A 312 6.96 -1.49 -5.82
CA ALA A 312 7.88 -1.54 -4.68
C ALA A 312 9.09 -0.59 -4.83
N GLN A 313 9.64 -0.45 -6.04
CA GLN A 313 10.71 0.50 -6.34
C GLN A 313 10.24 1.96 -6.13
N GLY A 314 9.07 2.32 -6.66
CA GLY A 314 8.50 3.65 -6.49
C GLY A 314 8.22 3.99 -5.03
N LEU A 315 7.69 3.04 -4.26
CA LEU A 315 7.51 3.17 -2.81
C LEU A 315 8.86 3.38 -2.09
N ALA A 316 9.86 2.55 -2.40
CA ALA A 316 11.18 2.65 -1.78
C ALA A 316 11.87 4.00 -2.09
N ASP A 317 11.69 4.52 -3.30
CA ASP A 317 12.23 5.81 -3.74
C ASP A 317 11.51 6.99 -3.09
N GLY A 318 10.19 6.91 -2.94
CA GLY A 318 9.39 7.91 -2.20
C GLY A 318 9.80 7.99 -0.74
N ILE A 319 9.81 6.85 -0.04
CA ILE A 319 10.25 6.75 1.36
C ILE A 319 11.69 7.26 1.50
N ALA A 320 12.59 6.89 0.59
CA ALA A 320 13.97 7.34 0.67
C ALA A 320 14.11 8.85 0.42
N THR A 321 13.30 9.43 -0.46
CA THR A 321 13.28 10.89 -0.69
C THR A 321 12.88 11.59 0.61
N TYR A 322 11.74 11.22 1.18
CA TYR A 322 11.23 11.75 2.44
C TYR A 322 12.25 11.68 3.59
N LEU A 323 12.87 10.50 3.77
CA LEU A 323 13.78 10.30 4.90
C LEU A 323 15.09 11.08 4.76
N LYS A 324 15.51 11.44 3.55
CA LYS A 324 16.78 12.17 3.36
C LYS A 324 16.66 13.68 3.57
N GLY A 325 15.45 14.25 3.48
CA GLY A 325 15.23 15.69 3.46
C GLY A 325 15.50 16.25 2.07
#